data_AF-A0A147BWN1-F1
#
_entry.id   AF-A0A147BWN1-F1
#
_cell.length_a   1.000
_cell.length_b   1.000
_cell.length_c   1.000
_cell.angle_alpha   90.00
_cell.angle_beta   90.00
_cell.angle_gamma   90.00
#
_symmetry.space_group_name_H-M   'P 1'
#
loop_
_entity.id
_entity.type
_entity.pdbx_description
1 polymer ?
#
loop_
_entity_poly.entity_id
_entity_poly.type
_entity_poly.pdbx_seq_one_letter_code
_entity_poly.pdbx_strand_id
1 'polypeptide(L)'
;MLEVYRLALLCAILYVNVDCAPFPEYIVYPKLLEARGINGQKVLHIKDGLTLTLEKLSVLADSLVFTESNDGVATETIMNGTELEENLYQDREKMAAVAVEVIDDTIEVMGVLNDKLRIAPLPLMPRSEEGHLAHRIYEKEPFRNHEENDADTLPEQQARSKWRTRSASMKHVPDPFLVEVHVMVDEHHYKVFRRREDLVTYLALTIALVNMRYEDTSGPNIQFLLTSIQQEQGFAKTFVEKEIGWLVANRTYAAANETFDHLLEKYGRSPADITVAVTGLILADALEPFSEDEIRVQGQARLGGVCNANSSIVMVEDVPMSFGLVSILPHELGHALGAPHDGETYTWNNCLPPRNDCSKYSEDDHFIMHSSEPGNGKFSNCSKEHMTAFISTLSTSCFKLKTKQNCTTEEKKTTRCFCEFNKHLPNSPS
;
A
#
# COMPACT_ATOMS: atom_id res chain seq x y z
N MET A 1 39.94 -20.39 43.32
CA MET A 1 38.69 -21.03 42.84
C MET A 1 37.54 -20.05 42.58
N LEU A 2 37.56 -18.81 43.09
CA LEU A 2 36.47 -17.84 42.87
C LEU A 2 36.55 -17.06 41.55
N GLU A 3 37.73 -16.95 40.91
CA GLU A 3 37.88 -16.19 39.65
C GLU A 3 37.47 -16.98 38.39
N VAL A 4 37.62 -18.31 38.41
CA VAL A 4 37.21 -19.16 37.27
C VAL A 4 35.68 -19.19 37.10
N TYR A 5 34.94 -19.08 38.21
CA TYR A 5 33.48 -19.00 38.19
C TYR A 5 32.95 -17.64 37.69
N ARG A 6 33.70 -16.54 37.85
CA ARG A 6 33.30 -15.23 37.29
C ARG A 6 33.46 -15.17 35.78
N LEU A 7 34.49 -15.82 35.23
CA LEU A 7 34.70 -15.90 33.78
C LEU A 7 33.69 -16.84 33.11
N ALA A 8 33.34 -17.95 33.77
CA ALA A 8 32.29 -18.86 33.28
C ALA A 8 30.89 -18.22 33.29
N LEU A 9 30.58 -17.37 34.29
CA LEU A 9 29.31 -16.63 34.33
C LEU A 9 29.26 -15.52 33.26
N LEU A 10 30.38 -14.84 32.99
CA LEU A 10 30.48 -13.84 31.91
C LEU A 10 30.37 -14.48 30.52
N CYS A 11 30.93 -15.68 30.32
CA CYS A 11 30.73 -16.43 29.09
C CYS A 11 29.31 -16.98 28.94
N ALA A 12 28.63 -17.34 30.04
CA ALA A 12 27.23 -17.80 30.00
C ALA A 12 26.22 -16.67 29.72
N ILE A 13 26.52 -15.44 30.13
CA ILE A 13 25.68 -14.26 29.81
C ILE A 13 25.83 -13.83 28.34
N LEU A 14 26.96 -14.15 27.70
CA LEU A 14 27.15 -13.97 26.24
C LEU A 14 26.54 -15.12 25.39
N TYR A 15 25.99 -16.15 26.05
CA TYR A 15 25.29 -17.29 25.42
C TYR A 15 23.76 -17.21 25.62
N VAL A 16 23.22 -16.01 25.82
CA VAL A 16 21.84 -15.79 25.37
C VAL A 16 21.93 -15.87 23.85
N ASN A 17 21.43 -16.96 23.28
CA ASN A 17 21.10 -17.02 21.86
C ASN A 17 20.10 -15.90 21.59
N VAL A 18 20.62 -14.70 21.36
CA VAL A 18 19.98 -13.79 20.44
C VAL A 18 20.16 -14.51 19.12
N ASP A 19 19.15 -15.29 18.73
CA ASP A 19 18.94 -15.67 17.33
C ASP A 19 18.64 -14.36 16.57
N CYS A 20 19.63 -13.47 16.48
CA CYS A 20 19.83 -12.64 15.32
C CYS A 20 20.34 -13.60 14.24
N ALA A 21 19.47 -14.50 13.78
CA ALA A 21 19.65 -15.05 12.45
C ALA A 21 19.70 -13.81 11.55
N PRO A 22 20.83 -13.50 10.90
CA PRO A 22 20.82 -12.44 9.92
C PRO A 22 19.77 -12.87 8.90
N PHE A 23 18.72 -12.08 8.73
CA PHE A 23 17.86 -12.21 7.55
C PHE A 23 18.80 -12.32 6.36
N PRO A 24 18.65 -13.33 5.49
CA PRO A 24 19.66 -13.62 4.50
C PRO A 24 19.71 -12.46 3.49
N GLU A 25 20.58 -11.49 3.77
CA GLU A 25 20.87 -10.38 2.89
C GLU A 25 21.77 -10.90 1.78
N TYR A 26 21.25 -10.96 0.56
CA TYR A 26 22.01 -11.41 -0.60
C TYR A 26 22.48 -10.19 -1.40
N ILE A 27 23.78 -10.08 -1.58
CA ILE A 27 24.33 -9.14 -2.56
C ILE A 27 24.18 -9.75 -3.94
N VAL A 28 23.56 -9.00 -4.85
CA VAL A 28 23.30 -9.41 -6.23
C VAL A 28 23.70 -8.31 -7.21
N TYR A 29 23.80 -8.66 -8.49
CA TYR A 29 24.17 -7.76 -9.57
C TYR A 29 23.17 -7.94 -10.72
N PRO A 30 21.99 -7.28 -10.64
CA PRO A 30 20.92 -7.45 -11.60
C PRO A 30 21.34 -7.01 -13.01
N LYS A 31 20.77 -7.67 -14.02
CA LYS A 31 20.98 -7.38 -15.44
C LYS A 31 19.66 -7.31 -16.17
N LEU A 32 19.56 -6.35 -17.08
CA LEU A 32 18.42 -6.24 -17.99
C LEU A 32 18.74 -7.06 -19.24
N LEU A 33 17.93 -8.06 -19.52
CA LEU A 33 18.06 -8.92 -20.69
C LEU A 33 16.89 -8.65 -21.64
N GLU A 34 17.18 -8.55 -22.93
CA GLU A 34 16.14 -8.51 -23.96
C GLU A 34 15.77 -9.93 -24.39
N ALA A 35 14.49 -10.29 -24.29
CA ALA A 35 14.03 -11.58 -24.79
C ALA A 35 14.12 -11.62 -26.32
N ARG A 36 14.62 -12.75 -26.87
CA ARG A 36 14.70 -13.00 -28.33
C ARG A 36 13.33 -13.38 -28.93
N GLY A 37 12.28 -12.66 -28.55
CA GLY A 37 10.89 -12.88 -28.98
C GLY A 37 10.33 -11.69 -29.76
N ILE A 38 9.16 -11.89 -30.38
CA ILE A 38 8.52 -10.96 -31.34
C ILE A 38 8.11 -9.62 -30.67
N ASN A 39 8.00 -9.60 -29.34
CA ASN A 39 7.51 -8.44 -28.57
C ASN A 39 8.60 -7.66 -27.81
N GLY A 40 9.88 -8.05 -27.89
CA GLY A 40 10.96 -7.31 -27.19
C GLY A 40 10.79 -7.23 -25.66
N GLN A 41 10.11 -8.20 -25.06
CA GLN A 41 9.83 -8.20 -23.62
C GLN A 41 11.14 -8.18 -22.82
N LYS A 42 11.26 -7.23 -21.88
CA LYS A 42 12.43 -7.08 -21.03
C LYS A 42 12.34 -8.08 -19.87
N VAL A 43 13.44 -8.75 -19.59
CA VAL A 43 13.57 -9.67 -18.45
C VAL A 43 14.63 -9.12 -17.52
N LEU A 44 14.27 -8.88 -16.26
CA LEU A 44 15.24 -8.54 -15.23
C LEU A 44 15.79 -9.82 -14.62
N HIS A 45 17.05 -10.10 -14.88
CA HIS A 45 17.76 -11.21 -14.25
C HIS A 45 18.44 -10.73 -12.96
N ILE A 46 18.04 -11.26 -11.81
CA ILE A 46 18.56 -10.81 -10.50
C ILE A 46 19.62 -11.79 -9.99
N LYS A 47 19.27 -13.08 -9.92
CA LYS A 47 20.17 -14.20 -9.64
C LYS A 47 19.56 -15.50 -10.18
N ASP A 48 20.31 -16.60 -10.12
CA ASP A 48 19.80 -17.92 -10.48
C ASP A 48 18.51 -18.24 -9.69
N GLY A 49 17.46 -18.61 -10.43
CA GLY A 49 16.14 -18.89 -9.87
C GLY A 49 15.30 -17.65 -9.52
N LEU A 50 15.79 -16.43 -9.77
CA LEU A 50 15.06 -15.19 -9.51
C LEU A 50 15.19 -14.21 -10.69
N THR A 51 14.15 -14.20 -11.51
CA THR A 51 14.00 -13.30 -12.67
C THR A 51 12.62 -12.66 -12.63
N LEU A 52 12.47 -11.44 -13.15
CA LEU A 52 11.17 -10.80 -13.36
C LEU A 52 10.91 -10.61 -14.86
N THR A 53 9.69 -10.90 -15.28
CA THR A 53 9.21 -10.57 -16.61
C THR A 53 8.59 -9.19 -16.55
N LEU A 54 9.23 -8.20 -17.19
CA LEU A 54 8.85 -6.80 -16.99
C LEU A 54 7.69 -6.40 -17.92
N GLU A 55 6.53 -6.11 -17.32
CA GLU A 55 5.39 -5.44 -17.94
C GLU A 55 5.37 -3.96 -17.50
N LYS A 56 4.94 -3.06 -18.38
CA LYS A 56 4.70 -1.66 -17.99
C LYS A 56 3.51 -1.57 -17.04
N LEU A 57 3.67 -0.83 -15.94
CA LEU A 57 2.57 -0.48 -15.05
C LEU A 57 2.08 0.95 -15.35
N SER A 58 0.83 1.24 -15.01
CA SER A 58 0.28 2.59 -15.02
C SER A 58 -0.73 2.77 -13.89
N VAL A 59 -0.41 3.69 -12.99
CA VAL A 59 -1.08 3.97 -11.71
C VAL A 59 -1.07 5.45 -11.35
N LEU A 60 -0.33 6.30 -12.07
CA LEU A 60 -0.31 7.75 -11.90
C LEU A 60 -1.30 8.43 -12.85
N ALA A 61 -1.93 9.50 -12.40
CA ALA A 61 -2.62 10.41 -13.32
C ALA A 61 -1.61 11.12 -14.24
N ASP A 62 -2.00 11.41 -15.49
CA ASP A 62 -1.17 12.14 -16.47
C ASP A 62 -0.53 13.42 -15.89
N SER A 63 -1.28 14.12 -15.04
CA SER A 63 -0.83 15.30 -14.30
C SER A 63 -0.94 15.04 -12.81
N LEU A 64 0.15 14.56 -12.22
CA LEU A 64 0.28 14.32 -10.79
C LEU A 64 0.54 15.65 -10.08
N VAL A 65 -0.28 16.01 -9.09
CA VAL A 65 -0.06 17.22 -8.28
C VAL A 65 0.80 16.86 -7.07
N PHE A 66 1.94 17.51 -6.91
CA PHE A 66 2.82 17.36 -5.76
C PHE A 66 2.81 18.65 -4.94
N THR A 67 2.41 18.56 -3.67
CA THR A 67 2.34 19.69 -2.75
C THR A 67 3.42 19.56 -1.68
N GLU A 68 4.27 20.57 -1.56
CA GLU A 68 5.27 20.67 -0.51
C GLU A 68 5.08 21.96 0.30
N SER A 69 5.22 21.87 1.62
CA SER A 69 5.16 23.02 2.52
C SER A 69 6.57 23.37 2.99
N ASN A 70 7.08 24.48 2.47
CA ASN A 70 8.35 25.07 2.91
C ASN A 70 8.04 26.37 3.66
N ASP A 71 8.47 26.47 4.91
CA ASP A 71 8.25 27.64 5.78
C ASP A 71 6.77 28.09 5.92
N GLY A 72 5.83 27.13 5.86
CA GLY A 72 4.39 27.38 5.98
C GLY A 72 3.71 27.86 4.70
N VAL A 73 4.43 27.92 3.57
CA VAL A 73 3.87 28.19 2.25
C VAL A 73 3.76 26.88 1.47
N ALA A 74 2.52 26.46 1.21
CA ALA A 74 2.24 25.32 0.34
C ALA A 74 2.51 25.69 -1.13
N THR A 75 3.38 24.94 -1.78
CA THR A 75 3.70 25.09 -3.21
C THR A 75 3.25 23.84 -3.95
N GLU A 76 2.46 24.03 -5.00
CA GLU A 76 2.02 22.95 -5.89
C GLU A 76 2.94 22.87 -7.11
N THR A 77 3.39 21.67 -7.42
CA THR A 77 4.12 21.32 -8.65
C THR A 77 3.31 20.28 -9.41
N ILE A 78 3.05 20.53 -10.70
CA ILE A 78 2.44 19.52 -11.58
C ILE A 78 3.56 18.72 -12.23
N MET A 79 3.55 17.41 -12.03
CA MET A 79 4.52 16.46 -12.58
C MET A 79 3.86 15.61 -13.68
N ASN A 80 4.62 15.27 -14.72
CA ASN A 80 4.13 14.42 -15.81
C ASN A 80 4.12 12.94 -15.36
N GLY A 81 2.93 12.39 -15.16
CA GLY A 81 2.76 11.01 -14.71
C GLY A 81 3.34 9.99 -15.70
N THR A 82 3.15 10.21 -17.01
CA THR A 82 3.67 9.30 -18.05
C THR A 82 5.20 9.22 -18.02
N GLU A 83 5.89 10.35 -17.80
CA GLU A 83 7.35 10.38 -17.69
C GLU A 83 7.83 9.68 -16.40
N LEU A 84 7.13 9.89 -15.29
CA LEU A 84 7.45 9.25 -14.01
C LEU A 84 7.30 7.72 -14.06
N GLU A 85 6.44 7.19 -14.94
CA GLU A 85 6.22 5.76 -15.15
C GLU A 85 7.17 5.12 -16.18
N GLU A 86 8.00 5.91 -16.86
CA GLU A 86 8.87 5.43 -17.95
C GLU A 86 9.85 4.34 -17.50
N ASN A 87 10.17 4.26 -16.21
CA ASN A 87 11.08 3.26 -15.67
C ASN A 87 10.42 2.30 -14.67
N LEU A 88 9.09 2.32 -14.56
CA LEU A 88 8.34 1.46 -13.64
C LEU A 88 7.79 0.23 -14.36
N TYR A 89 7.92 -0.90 -13.68
CA TYR A 89 7.55 -2.21 -14.22
C TYR A 89 6.92 -3.10 -13.15
N GLN A 90 6.12 -4.06 -13.60
CA GLN A 90 5.48 -5.07 -12.77
C GLN A 90 5.65 -6.49 -13.35
N ASP A 91 5.55 -7.49 -12.48
CA ASP A 91 5.40 -8.91 -12.82
C ASP A 91 4.26 -9.46 -11.94
N ARG A 92 3.05 -9.54 -12.52
CA ARG A 92 1.82 -9.91 -11.81
C ARG A 92 1.87 -11.32 -11.26
N GLU A 93 2.49 -12.27 -11.97
CA GLU A 93 2.62 -13.65 -11.53
C GLU A 93 3.44 -13.76 -10.24
N LYS A 94 4.41 -12.84 -10.06
CA LYS A 94 5.26 -12.80 -8.87
C LYS A 94 4.82 -11.77 -7.83
N MET A 95 3.73 -11.04 -8.05
CA MET A 95 3.32 -9.91 -7.22
C MET A 95 4.46 -8.90 -7.01
N ALA A 96 5.22 -8.62 -8.08
CA ALA A 96 6.42 -7.80 -8.04
C ALA A 96 6.20 -6.47 -8.76
N ALA A 97 6.79 -5.41 -8.22
CA ALA A 97 6.83 -4.08 -8.84
C ALA A 97 8.18 -3.43 -8.57
N VAL A 98 8.85 -2.97 -9.63
CA VAL A 98 10.21 -2.43 -9.55
C VAL A 98 10.38 -1.20 -10.43
N ALA A 99 11.16 -0.24 -9.94
CA ALA A 99 11.78 0.80 -10.75
C ALA A 99 13.11 0.28 -11.28
N VAL A 100 13.36 0.46 -12.58
CA VAL A 100 14.62 0.06 -13.24
C VAL A 100 15.18 1.27 -13.98
N GLU A 101 16.20 1.90 -13.40
CA GLU A 101 16.92 3.02 -14.02
C GLU A 101 18.19 2.53 -14.71
N VAL A 102 18.46 3.02 -15.93
CA VAL A 102 19.69 2.70 -16.66
C VAL A 102 20.71 3.83 -16.42
N ILE A 103 21.88 3.47 -15.87
CA ILE A 103 22.96 4.39 -15.52
C ILE A 103 24.28 3.85 -16.07
N ASP A 104 24.92 4.58 -16.99
CA ASP A 104 26.24 4.23 -17.58
C ASP A 104 26.36 2.75 -17.99
N ASP A 105 25.43 2.27 -18.83
CA ASP A 105 25.32 0.87 -19.30
C ASP A 105 25.09 -0.18 -18.18
N THR A 106 24.75 0.27 -16.97
CA THR A 106 24.34 -0.56 -15.84
C THR A 106 22.93 -0.22 -15.41
N ILE A 107 22.39 -0.95 -14.43
CA ILE A 107 21.04 -0.70 -13.93
C ILE A 107 21.01 -0.53 -12.42
N GLU A 108 20.18 0.40 -11.98
CA GLU A 108 19.72 0.56 -10.61
C GLU A 108 18.31 0.00 -10.50
N VAL A 109 18.02 -0.73 -9.42
CA VAL A 109 16.74 -1.43 -9.25
C VAL A 109 16.29 -1.24 -7.81
N MET A 110 15.06 -0.77 -7.64
CA MET A 110 14.41 -0.62 -6.34
C MET A 110 13.00 -1.16 -6.45
N GLY A 111 12.55 -1.91 -5.44
CA GLY A 111 11.15 -2.32 -5.35
C GLY A 111 10.92 -3.63 -4.62
N VAL A 112 9.80 -4.26 -4.98
CA VAL A 112 9.30 -5.50 -4.39
C VAL A 112 9.46 -6.62 -5.41
N LEU A 113 10.11 -7.72 -5.01
CA LEU A 113 10.38 -8.87 -5.88
C LEU A 113 9.33 -9.97 -5.76
N ASN A 114 8.69 -10.08 -4.60
CA ASN A 114 7.53 -10.92 -4.30
C ASN A 114 6.95 -10.52 -2.93
N ASP A 115 6.05 -11.34 -2.37
CA ASP A 115 5.44 -11.15 -1.06
C ASP A 115 6.46 -10.83 0.05
N LYS A 116 7.63 -11.48 0.05
CA LYS A 116 8.65 -11.36 1.11
C LYS A 116 9.89 -10.56 0.75
N LEU A 117 10.32 -10.61 -0.50
CA LEU A 117 11.62 -10.10 -0.92
C LEU A 117 11.52 -8.68 -1.44
N ARG A 118 12.50 -7.87 -1.05
CA ARG A 118 12.71 -6.49 -1.52
C ARG A 118 14.08 -6.38 -2.15
N ILE A 119 14.25 -5.43 -3.07
CA ILE A 119 15.54 -5.09 -3.67
C ILE A 119 15.84 -3.61 -3.49
N ALA A 120 17.08 -3.30 -3.13
CA ALA A 120 17.56 -1.93 -3.02
C ALA A 120 19.02 -1.82 -3.50
N PRO A 121 19.40 -0.69 -4.14
CA PRO A 121 20.76 -0.47 -4.60
C PRO A 121 21.73 -0.25 -3.43
N LEU A 122 22.99 -0.61 -3.66
CA LEU A 122 24.13 -0.37 -2.76
C LEU A 122 25.19 0.47 -3.49
N PRO A 123 24.97 1.79 -3.69
CA PRO A 123 25.83 2.61 -4.54
C PRO A 123 27.27 2.78 -4.02
N LEU A 124 27.50 2.53 -2.73
CA LEU A 124 28.82 2.62 -2.11
C LEU A 124 29.61 1.29 -2.14
N MET A 125 28.99 0.20 -2.59
CA MET A 125 29.64 -1.11 -2.69
C MET A 125 30.43 -1.23 -4.01
N PRO A 126 31.52 -2.01 -4.02
CA PRO A 126 32.25 -2.29 -5.26
C PRO A 126 31.35 -2.91 -6.33
N ARG A 127 31.51 -2.42 -7.56
CA ARG A 127 30.91 -3.02 -8.76
C ARG A 127 31.44 -4.44 -8.97
N SER A 128 30.67 -5.27 -9.67
CA SER A 128 31.13 -6.59 -10.12
C SER A 128 32.33 -6.48 -11.08
N GLU A 129 33.00 -7.60 -11.37
CA GLU A 129 34.08 -7.65 -12.38
C GLU A 129 33.62 -7.15 -13.77
N GLU A 130 32.33 -7.32 -14.09
CA GLU A 130 31.70 -6.86 -15.33
C GLU A 130 31.15 -5.42 -15.23
N GLY A 131 31.40 -4.72 -14.12
CA GLY A 131 31.03 -3.31 -13.92
C GLY A 131 29.61 -3.06 -13.39
N HIS A 132 28.79 -4.10 -13.18
CA HIS A 132 27.43 -3.95 -12.66
C HIS A 132 27.38 -3.43 -11.23
N LEU A 133 26.34 -2.61 -10.92
CA LEU A 133 26.05 -2.09 -9.60
C LEU A 133 25.57 -3.19 -8.66
N ALA A 134 25.98 -3.10 -7.39
CA ALA A 134 25.57 -4.03 -6.35
C ALA A 134 24.20 -3.65 -5.78
N HIS A 135 23.40 -4.66 -5.46
CA HIS A 135 22.11 -4.50 -4.78
C HIS A 135 22.03 -5.48 -3.62
N ARG A 136 21.25 -5.13 -2.60
CA ARG A 136 20.83 -6.09 -1.58
C ARG A 136 19.42 -6.59 -1.87
N ILE A 137 19.24 -7.90 -1.72
CA ILE A 137 17.93 -8.50 -1.48
C ILE A 137 17.80 -8.72 0.00
N TYR A 138 16.70 -8.28 0.58
CA TYR A 138 16.38 -8.50 1.98
C TYR A 138 14.93 -8.97 2.11
N GLU A 139 14.70 -9.77 3.14
CA GLU A 139 13.36 -10.25 3.48
C GLU A 139 12.66 -9.23 4.37
N LYS A 140 11.39 -9.00 4.07
CA LYS A 140 10.47 -8.23 4.88
C LYS A 140 9.35 -9.19 5.26
N GLU A 141 9.37 -9.65 6.51
CA GLU A 141 8.30 -10.50 7.03
C GLU A 141 6.96 -9.73 6.99
N PRO A 142 5.86 -10.37 6.57
CA PRO A 142 4.54 -9.81 6.77
C PRO A 142 4.28 -9.67 8.27
N PHE A 143 3.70 -8.54 8.69
CA PHE A 143 3.33 -8.33 10.08
C PHE A 143 2.22 -9.32 10.45
N ARG A 144 2.45 -10.20 11.44
CA ARG A 144 1.57 -11.35 11.70
C ARG A 144 0.80 -11.32 13.02
N ASN A 145 1.12 -10.43 13.97
CA ASN A 145 0.63 -10.57 15.35
C ASN A 145 0.17 -9.25 16.01
N HIS A 146 -0.79 -8.47 15.51
CA HIS A 146 -1.14 -7.21 16.20
C HIS A 146 -2.62 -6.82 16.10
N GLU A 147 -3.09 -6.05 17.08
CA GLU A 147 -4.44 -5.49 17.13
C GLU A 147 -4.62 -4.38 16.09
N GLU A 148 -5.80 -4.31 15.49
CA GLU A 148 -6.18 -3.28 14.53
C GLU A 148 -7.28 -2.43 15.16
N ASN A 149 -7.19 -1.12 14.99
CA ASN A 149 -8.22 -0.21 15.47
C ASN A 149 -9.14 0.16 14.33
N ASP A 150 -10.23 -0.57 14.22
CA ASP A 150 -11.36 -0.11 13.42
C ASP A 150 -11.95 1.11 14.13
N ALA A 151 -12.01 2.24 13.42
CA ALA A 151 -12.80 3.38 13.87
C ALA A 151 -14.28 3.02 13.68
N ASP A 152 -14.77 2.09 14.49
CA ASP A 152 -16.04 1.37 14.35
C ASP A 152 -17.27 2.26 14.66
N THR A 153 -17.04 3.55 14.87
CA THR A 153 -18.11 4.53 14.97
C THR A 153 -18.64 4.91 13.59
N LEU A 154 -19.75 4.30 13.19
CA LEU A 154 -20.59 4.75 12.08
C LEU A 154 -20.70 6.30 12.07
N PRO A 155 -20.52 6.97 10.93
CA PRO A 155 -20.84 8.39 10.84
C PRO A 155 -22.32 8.59 11.21
N GLU A 156 -22.57 9.09 12.42
CA GLU A 156 -23.91 9.25 13.02
C GLU A 156 -24.83 10.12 12.13
N GLN A 157 -24.23 10.93 11.24
CA GLN A 157 -24.93 11.76 10.26
C GLN A 157 -25.48 11.00 9.03
N GLN A 158 -24.93 9.84 8.67
CA GLN A 158 -25.50 9.01 7.58
C GLN A 158 -26.51 7.99 8.10
N ALA A 159 -26.32 7.45 9.31
CA ALA A 159 -27.30 6.56 9.93
C ALA A 159 -28.69 7.23 10.09
N ARG A 160 -28.73 8.57 10.26
CA ARG A 160 -29.97 9.34 10.41
C ARG A 160 -30.48 9.96 9.11
N SER A 161 -29.67 10.11 8.06
CA SER A 161 -30.11 10.72 6.80
C SER A 161 -30.75 9.70 5.85
N LYS A 162 -31.79 9.04 6.36
CA LYS A 162 -32.78 8.25 5.64
C LYS A 162 -32.21 7.02 4.95
N TRP A 163 -32.86 5.91 5.26
CA TRP A 163 -33.08 4.77 4.38
C TRP A 163 -33.83 5.22 3.11
N ARG A 164 -33.25 6.15 2.35
CA ARG A 164 -33.64 6.44 0.98
C ARG A 164 -33.04 5.30 0.19
N THR A 165 -33.84 4.25 0.06
CA THR A 165 -33.82 3.26 -1.01
C THR A 165 -33.71 3.99 -2.36
N ARG A 166 -32.52 4.47 -2.71
CA ARG A 166 -32.13 4.53 -4.10
C ARG A 166 -32.09 3.08 -4.52
N SER A 167 -32.97 2.70 -5.45
CA SER A 167 -32.91 1.38 -6.07
C SER A 167 -31.46 1.10 -6.40
N ALA A 168 -30.88 0.09 -5.74
CA ALA A 168 -29.55 -0.40 -6.07
C ALA A 168 -29.53 -0.67 -7.57
N SER A 169 -28.67 0.04 -8.28
CA SER A 169 -28.57 -0.14 -9.72
C SER A 169 -27.10 -0.09 -10.07
N MET A 170 -26.53 -1.28 -10.25
CA MET A 170 -25.19 -1.46 -10.79
C MET A 170 -25.06 -0.87 -12.21
N LYS A 171 -26.15 -0.50 -12.88
CA LYS A 171 -26.14 0.09 -14.23
C LYS A 171 -25.35 1.40 -14.34
N HIS A 172 -25.07 2.07 -13.22
CA HIS A 172 -24.35 3.35 -13.21
C HIS A 172 -22.93 3.23 -12.66
N VAL A 173 -22.53 2.05 -12.18
CA VAL A 173 -21.18 1.80 -11.67
C VAL A 173 -20.28 1.45 -12.86
N PRO A 174 -19.19 2.19 -13.10
CA PRO A 174 -18.23 1.86 -14.15
C PRO A 174 -17.45 0.60 -13.79
N ASP A 175 -16.99 -0.12 -14.81
CA ASP A 175 -16.10 -1.27 -14.68
C ASP A 175 -14.96 -1.11 -15.70
N PRO A 176 -13.73 -0.80 -15.28
CA PRO A 176 -13.28 -0.71 -13.87
C PRO A 176 -13.84 0.51 -13.13
N PHE A 177 -13.98 0.39 -11.81
CA PHE A 177 -14.19 1.51 -10.88
C PHE A 177 -12.83 2.05 -10.44
N LEU A 178 -12.48 3.21 -11.00
CA LEU A 178 -11.26 3.94 -10.68
C LEU A 178 -11.50 4.82 -9.44
N VAL A 179 -10.67 4.63 -8.42
CA VAL A 179 -10.65 5.41 -7.17
C VAL A 179 -9.45 6.35 -7.21
N GLU A 180 -9.69 7.66 -7.27
CA GLU A 180 -8.62 8.65 -7.22
C GLU A 180 -8.07 8.76 -5.79
N VAL A 181 -6.77 8.52 -5.63
CA VAL A 181 -6.05 8.55 -4.35
C VAL A 181 -5.23 9.83 -4.23
N HIS A 182 -5.36 10.50 -3.10
CA HIS A 182 -4.47 11.54 -2.63
C HIS A 182 -3.61 10.97 -1.50
N VAL A 183 -2.29 10.98 -1.61
CA VAL A 183 -1.41 10.50 -0.54
C VAL A 183 -0.83 11.68 0.23
N MET A 184 -0.97 11.66 1.54
CA MET A 184 -0.37 12.62 2.46
C MET A 184 0.71 11.92 3.29
N VAL A 185 1.92 12.46 3.33
CA VAL A 185 3.06 11.87 4.07
C VAL A 185 3.58 12.85 5.12
N ASP A 186 3.89 12.35 6.32
CA ASP A 186 4.46 13.17 7.40
C ASP A 186 5.98 13.34 7.30
N GLU A 187 6.50 14.23 8.13
CA GLU A 187 7.93 14.53 8.18
C GLU A 187 8.80 13.35 8.64
N HIS A 188 8.22 12.37 9.33
CA HIS A 188 8.92 11.16 9.73
C HIS A 188 9.07 10.20 8.55
N HIS A 189 8.19 10.30 7.56
CA HIS A 189 8.24 9.54 6.33
C HIS A 189 9.04 10.24 5.23
N TYR A 190 8.65 11.45 4.82
CA TYR A 190 9.16 12.05 3.59
C TYR A 190 10.61 12.53 3.69
N LYS A 191 11.14 12.82 4.89
CA LYS A 191 12.51 13.34 5.07
C LYS A 191 13.60 12.35 4.66
N VAL A 192 13.27 11.07 4.53
CA VAL A 192 14.20 10.03 4.09
C VAL A 192 14.48 10.12 2.59
N PHE A 193 13.53 10.64 1.81
CA PHE A 193 13.65 10.80 0.37
C PHE A 193 14.41 12.08 0.03
N ARG A 194 15.42 11.98 -0.83
CA ARG A 194 16.25 13.13 -1.22
C ARG A 194 15.59 13.97 -2.31
N ARG A 195 14.92 13.31 -3.25
CA ARG A 195 14.20 13.95 -4.36
C ARG A 195 12.71 13.64 -4.26
N ARG A 196 11.87 14.54 -4.75
CA ARG A 196 10.41 14.30 -4.79
C ARG A 196 10.06 13.13 -5.71
N GLU A 197 10.82 12.95 -6.78
CA GLU A 197 10.70 11.86 -7.74
C GLU A 197 10.92 10.48 -7.09
N ASP A 198 11.81 10.40 -6.09
CA ASP A 198 12.06 9.14 -5.35
C ASP A 198 10.84 8.75 -4.51
N LEU A 199 10.20 9.73 -3.84
CA LEU A 199 8.97 9.54 -3.09
C LEU A 199 7.80 9.18 -4.01
N VAL A 200 7.66 9.88 -5.14
CA VAL A 200 6.64 9.57 -6.15
C VAL A 200 6.80 8.13 -6.64
N THR A 201 8.03 7.73 -6.98
CA THR A 201 8.34 6.37 -7.45
C THR A 201 7.98 5.33 -6.39
N TYR A 202 8.34 5.56 -5.13
CA TYR A 202 8.02 4.66 -4.02
C TYR A 202 6.51 4.46 -3.85
N LEU A 203 5.74 5.56 -3.89
CA LEU A 203 4.29 5.52 -3.76
C LEU A 203 3.62 4.94 -5.01
N ALA A 204 4.14 5.18 -6.21
CA ALA A 204 3.62 4.58 -7.44
C ALA A 204 3.76 3.05 -7.43
N LEU A 205 4.96 2.54 -7.13
CA LEU A 205 5.20 1.10 -7.00
C LEU A 205 4.29 0.47 -5.93
N THR A 206 4.09 1.19 -4.83
CA THR A 206 3.17 0.78 -3.78
C THR A 206 1.73 0.65 -4.29
N ILE A 207 1.20 1.67 -4.97
CA ILE A 207 -0.17 1.64 -5.51
C ILE A 207 -0.32 0.53 -6.56
N ALA A 208 0.71 0.27 -7.37
CA ALA A 208 0.71 -0.88 -8.28
C ALA A 208 0.57 -2.22 -7.53
N LEU A 209 1.31 -2.41 -6.44
CA LEU A 209 1.21 -3.60 -5.60
C LEU A 209 -0.14 -3.70 -4.88
N VAL A 210 -0.73 -2.58 -4.47
CA VAL A 210 -2.11 -2.54 -3.95
C VAL A 210 -3.07 -2.98 -5.04
N ASN A 211 -3.00 -2.42 -6.25
CA ASN A 211 -3.85 -2.79 -7.37
C ASN A 211 -3.82 -4.31 -7.64
N MET A 212 -2.65 -4.95 -7.58
CA MET A 212 -2.54 -6.40 -7.74
C MET A 212 -3.39 -7.21 -6.75
N ARG A 213 -3.56 -6.73 -5.52
CA ARG A 213 -4.37 -7.39 -4.48
C ARG A 213 -5.87 -7.19 -4.70
N TYR A 214 -6.25 -6.19 -5.49
CA TYR A 214 -7.63 -5.92 -5.88
C TYR A 214 -8.00 -6.50 -7.25
N GLU A 215 -7.07 -7.13 -7.97
CA GLU A 215 -7.34 -7.67 -9.32
C GLU A 215 -8.45 -8.71 -9.36
N ASP A 216 -8.64 -9.49 -8.28
CA ASP A 216 -9.72 -10.49 -8.17
C ASP A 216 -11.09 -9.88 -7.79
N THR A 217 -11.19 -8.55 -7.68
CA THR A 217 -12.48 -7.87 -7.55
C THR A 217 -13.18 -7.80 -8.91
N SER A 218 -14.49 -8.00 -8.91
CA SER A 218 -15.32 -7.93 -10.11
C SER A 218 -16.73 -7.42 -9.77
N GLY A 219 -17.37 -6.76 -10.73
CA GLY A 219 -18.67 -6.13 -10.51
C GLY A 219 -18.69 -5.04 -9.41
N PRO A 220 -17.80 -4.03 -9.43
CA PRO A 220 -16.81 -3.71 -10.46
C PRO A 220 -15.40 -4.23 -10.12
N ASN A 221 -14.51 -4.27 -11.12
CA ASN A 221 -13.08 -4.34 -10.85
C ASN A 221 -12.61 -3.01 -10.27
N ILE A 222 -11.96 -3.05 -9.10
CA ILE A 222 -11.53 -1.86 -8.35
C ILE A 222 -10.06 -1.58 -8.66
N GLN A 223 -9.76 -0.34 -9.02
CA GLN A 223 -8.40 0.11 -9.30
C GLN A 223 -8.16 1.49 -8.69
N PHE A 224 -6.97 1.69 -8.13
CA PHE A 224 -6.53 2.93 -7.52
C PHE A 224 -5.63 3.71 -8.47
N LEU A 225 -5.89 5.00 -8.58
CA LEU A 225 -5.14 5.95 -9.39
C LEU A 225 -4.53 7.01 -8.48
N LEU A 226 -3.20 7.10 -8.41
CA LEU A 226 -2.50 8.13 -7.64
C LEU A 226 -2.55 9.47 -8.38
N THR A 227 -3.27 10.43 -7.80
CA THR A 227 -3.57 11.72 -8.44
C THR A 227 -2.79 12.87 -7.83
N SER A 228 -2.45 12.77 -6.55
CA SER A 228 -1.71 13.82 -5.85
C SER A 228 -0.97 13.29 -4.63
N ILE A 229 0.13 13.96 -4.30
CA ILE A 229 0.94 13.70 -3.12
C ILE A 229 1.13 15.02 -2.36
N GLN A 230 1.01 14.99 -1.04
CA GLN A 230 1.25 16.14 -0.17
C GLN A 230 2.20 15.78 0.97
N GLN A 231 3.27 16.56 1.12
CA GLN A 231 4.08 16.57 2.33
C GLN A 231 3.40 17.45 3.38
N GLU A 232 2.99 16.85 4.49
CA GLU A 232 2.25 17.56 5.54
C GLU A 232 2.91 17.36 6.90
N GLN A 233 3.34 18.45 7.52
CA GLN A 233 4.01 18.39 8.81
C GLN A 233 3.02 18.35 9.98
N GLY A 234 3.35 17.56 11.00
CA GLY A 234 2.69 17.63 12.30
C GLY A 234 1.22 17.19 12.31
N PHE A 235 0.81 16.31 11.37
CA PHE A 235 -0.51 15.69 11.48
C PHE A 235 -0.55 14.61 12.57
N ALA A 236 0.57 13.94 12.84
CA ALA A 236 0.67 12.92 13.90
C ALA A 236 0.59 13.55 15.30
N LYS A 237 -0.33 13.06 16.14
CA LYS A 237 -0.34 13.36 17.58
C LYS A 237 0.60 12.38 18.26
N THR A 238 1.60 12.87 18.98
CA THR A 238 2.69 12.04 19.46
C THR A 238 2.76 11.94 20.97
N PHE A 239 3.26 10.80 21.45
CA PHE A 239 3.59 10.57 22.85
C PHE A 239 4.90 9.77 22.94
N VAL A 240 5.50 9.72 24.13
CA VAL A 240 6.78 9.05 24.36
C VAL A 240 6.58 7.97 25.40
N GLU A 241 7.04 6.76 25.08
CA GLU A 241 7.00 5.61 25.98
C GLU A 241 8.19 4.68 25.69
N LYS A 242 8.41 3.67 26.52
CA LYS A 242 9.42 2.64 26.30
C LYS A 242 9.21 1.94 24.96
N GLU A 243 10.32 1.64 24.30
CA GLU A 243 10.32 0.92 23.06
C GLU A 243 9.77 -0.51 23.27
N ILE A 244 8.71 -0.83 22.55
CA ILE A 244 8.15 -2.17 22.32
C ILE A 244 9.31 -3.12 21.95
N GLY A 245 9.52 -4.17 22.73
CA GLY A 245 10.61 -5.13 22.54
C GLY A 245 11.99 -4.66 23.04
N TRP A 246 12.16 -3.40 23.46
CA TRP A 246 13.42 -2.86 23.98
C TRP A 246 13.21 -1.88 25.16
N LEU A 247 12.90 -2.43 26.34
CA LEU A 247 12.51 -1.71 27.56
C LEU A 247 13.54 -0.71 28.16
N VAL A 248 14.69 -0.54 27.52
CA VAL A 248 15.80 0.34 27.98
C VAL A 248 15.77 1.70 27.29
N ALA A 249 15.14 1.81 26.13
CA ALA A 249 15.05 3.05 25.36
C ALA A 249 13.62 3.59 25.33
N ASN A 250 13.48 4.91 25.28
CA ASN A 250 12.20 5.54 24.97
C ASN A 250 12.11 5.77 23.46
N ARG A 251 10.89 5.66 22.93
CA ARG A 251 10.56 5.90 21.53
C ARG A 251 9.36 6.84 21.44
N THR A 252 9.33 7.64 20.37
CA THR A 252 8.17 8.46 20.03
C THR A 252 7.21 7.64 19.17
N TYR A 253 5.95 7.61 19.57
CA TYR A 253 4.85 6.95 18.89
C TYR A 253 3.84 7.97 18.38
N ALA A 254 3.06 7.61 17.37
CA ALA A 254 1.85 8.31 17.00
C ALA A 254 0.66 7.68 17.76
N ALA A 255 -0.05 8.48 18.56
CA ALA A 255 -1.30 8.08 19.20
C ALA A 255 -2.34 7.83 18.11
N ALA A 256 -2.68 6.57 17.86
CA ALA A 256 -3.46 6.17 16.69
C ALA A 256 -4.81 6.90 16.63
N ASN A 257 -5.63 6.76 17.67
CA ASN A 257 -6.95 7.38 17.74
C ASN A 257 -6.89 8.91 17.71
N GLU A 258 -6.00 9.55 18.49
CA GLU A 258 -5.88 11.02 18.50
C GLU A 258 -5.38 11.57 17.15
N THR A 259 -4.48 10.83 16.49
CA THR A 259 -3.99 11.19 15.15
C THR A 259 -5.10 11.05 14.13
N PHE A 260 -5.85 9.95 14.16
CA PHE A 260 -6.95 9.72 13.23
C PHE A 260 -8.07 10.75 13.40
N ASP A 261 -8.44 11.10 14.64
CA ASP A 261 -9.41 12.16 14.91
C ASP A 261 -8.94 13.53 14.39
N HIS A 262 -7.66 13.87 14.60
CA HIS A 262 -7.07 15.08 14.05
C HIS A 262 -7.07 15.09 12.52
N LEU A 263 -6.77 13.96 11.89
CA LEU A 263 -6.81 13.78 10.44
C LEU A 263 -8.23 13.93 9.89
N LEU A 264 -9.23 13.36 10.54
CA LEU A 264 -10.64 13.50 10.18
C LEU A 264 -11.10 14.96 10.29
N GLU A 265 -10.76 15.65 11.38
CA GLU A 265 -11.15 17.05 11.61
C GLU A 265 -10.58 17.97 10.52
N LYS A 266 -9.30 17.81 10.17
CA LYS A 266 -8.58 18.75 9.29
C LYS A 266 -8.62 18.34 7.82
N TYR A 267 -8.63 17.04 7.51
CA TYR A 267 -8.46 16.51 6.15
C TYR A 267 -9.49 15.44 5.76
N GLY A 268 -10.51 15.17 6.60
CA GLY A 268 -11.54 14.17 6.31
C GLY A 268 -12.33 14.44 5.01
N ARG A 269 -12.30 15.70 4.52
CA ARG A 269 -12.72 16.03 3.17
C ARG A 269 -11.55 15.90 2.18
N SER A 270 -11.41 14.72 1.58
CA SER A 270 -10.36 14.45 0.60
C SER A 270 -10.47 15.35 -0.64
N PRO A 271 -9.33 15.81 -1.20
CA PRO A 271 -9.30 16.44 -2.52
C PRO A 271 -9.51 15.42 -3.66
N ALA A 272 -9.30 14.13 -3.39
CA ALA A 272 -9.52 13.02 -4.31
C ALA A 272 -10.76 12.21 -3.87
N ASP A 273 -10.87 10.95 -4.30
CA ASP A 273 -11.93 10.06 -3.80
C ASP A 273 -11.61 9.54 -2.41
N ILE A 274 -10.32 9.41 -2.08
CA ILE A 274 -9.82 9.10 -0.74
C ILE A 274 -8.43 9.68 -0.46
N THR A 275 -8.20 10.08 0.79
CA THR A 275 -6.87 10.45 1.30
C THR A 275 -6.23 9.26 2.00
N VAL A 276 -4.98 8.94 1.68
CA VAL A 276 -4.14 7.98 2.41
C VAL A 276 -3.09 8.77 3.17
N ALA A 277 -3.22 8.85 4.50
CA ALA A 277 -2.25 9.48 5.38
C ALA A 277 -1.21 8.45 5.84
N VAL A 278 0.07 8.70 5.54
CA VAL A 278 1.18 7.78 5.83
C VAL A 278 2.13 8.44 6.83
N THR A 279 2.31 7.81 7.98
CA THR A 279 3.27 8.26 8.99
C THR A 279 4.51 7.37 9.02
N GLY A 280 5.67 7.98 9.24
CA GLY A 280 6.91 7.27 9.53
C GLY A 280 7.06 6.81 10.98
N LEU A 281 6.12 7.19 11.86
CA LEU A 281 6.08 6.76 13.26
C LEU A 281 5.36 5.43 13.41
N ILE A 282 5.64 4.71 14.49
CA ILE A 282 4.84 3.55 14.88
C ILE A 282 3.52 4.06 15.45
N LEU A 283 2.41 3.52 14.95
CA LEU A 283 1.08 3.77 15.48
C LEU A 283 0.84 2.91 16.72
N ALA A 284 0.37 3.54 17.79
CA ALA A 284 0.02 2.84 19.01
C ALA A 284 -1.11 3.54 19.76
N ASP A 285 -1.87 2.76 20.50
CA ASP A 285 -2.82 3.29 21.45
C ASP A 285 -2.13 3.85 22.68
N ALA A 286 -2.46 5.12 22.99
CA ALA A 286 -1.97 5.82 24.16
C ALA A 286 -2.76 5.41 25.42
N LEU A 287 -2.82 4.10 25.71
CA LEU A 287 -3.49 3.54 26.88
C LEU A 287 -2.52 3.38 28.05
N GLU A 288 -3.02 3.60 29.28
CA GLU A 288 -2.32 3.19 30.50
C GLU A 288 -3.04 2.00 31.16
N PRO A 289 -2.37 0.87 31.44
CA PRO A 289 -0.93 0.62 31.26
C PRO A 289 -0.52 0.30 29.81
N PHE A 290 0.66 0.75 29.41
CA PHE A 290 1.25 0.49 28.10
C PHE A 290 1.84 -0.94 28.06
N SER A 291 1.10 -1.91 27.54
CA SER A 291 1.55 -3.30 27.35
C SER A 291 1.83 -3.56 25.87
N GLU A 292 2.88 -4.32 25.56
CA GLU A 292 3.41 -4.46 24.19
C GLU A 292 2.41 -5.05 23.18
N ASP A 293 1.57 -5.98 23.65
CA ASP A 293 0.67 -6.77 22.80
C ASP A 293 -0.71 -6.09 22.60
N GLU A 294 -1.15 -5.21 23.52
CA GLU A 294 -2.53 -4.67 23.57
C GLU A 294 -2.65 -3.24 22.98
N ILE A 295 -1.62 -2.72 22.30
CA ILE A 295 -1.57 -1.31 21.90
C ILE A 295 -1.10 -1.04 20.48
N ARG A 296 -0.48 -2.00 19.79
CA ARG A 296 0.15 -1.71 18.49
C ARG A 296 -0.93 -1.67 17.41
N VAL A 297 -1.02 -0.55 16.71
CA VAL A 297 -1.94 -0.31 15.58
C VAL A 297 -1.10 -0.21 14.30
N GLN A 298 -1.60 -0.66 13.15
CA GLN A 298 -0.86 -0.55 11.88
C GLN A 298 -1.53 0.39 10.88
N GLY A 299 -2.85 0.45 10.95
CA GLY A 299 -3.66 1.37 10.18
C GLY A 299 -4.98 1.63 10.89
N GLN A 300 -5.71 2.59 10.35
CA GLN A 300 -7.05 2.91 10.81
C GLN A 300 -7.84 3.54 9.66
N ALA A 301 -9.04 3.02 9.45
CA ALA A 301 -9.97 3.51 8.43
C ALA A 301 -11.40 3.58 8.97
N ARG A 302 -12.22 4.38 8.29
CA ARG A 302 -13.68 4.33 8.46
C ARG A 302 -14.25 3.33 7.48
N LEU A 303 -15.15 2.50 7.98
CA LEU A 303 -15.98 1.66 7.13
C LEU A 303 -16.80 2.53 6.15
N GLY A 304 -16.57 2.38 4.85
CA GLY A 304 -17.21 3.18 3.81
C GLY A 304 -16.69 4.62 3.66
N GLY A 305 -15.37 4.81 3.83
CA GLY A 305 -14.69 6.10 3.68
C GLY A 305 -14.66 6.65 2.24
N VAL A 306 -14.56 5.80 1.20
CA VAL A 306 -14.39 6.27 -0.19
C VAL A 306 -15.54 7.18 -0.62
N CYS A 307 -15.20 8.35 -1.16
CA CYS A 307 -16.13 9.41 -1.56
C CYS A 307 -17.04 9.95 -0.44
N ASN A 308 -16.74 9.67 0.83
CA ASN A 308 -17.43 10.28 1.94
C ASN A 308 -17.09 11.78 2.02
N ALA A 309 -18.06 12.62 2.38
CA ALA A 309 -17.89 14.06 2.39
C ALA A 309 -16.91 14.57 3.47
N ASN A 310 -16.82 13.87 4.61
CA ASN A 310 -16.08 14.33 5.79
C ASN A 310 -15.20 13.25 6.43
N SER A 311 -15.19 12.03 5.89
CA SER A 311 -14.44 10.92 6.46
C SER A 311 -13.74 10.07 5.40
N SER A 312 -13.34 10.70 4.28
CA SER A 312 -12.64 10.00 3.20
C SER A 312 -11.13 10.01 3.45
N ILE A 313 -10.73 9.29 4.49
CA ILE A 313 -9.34 9.17 4.90
C ILE A 313 -9.06 7.77 5.47
N VAL A 314 -7.89 7.25 5.14
CA VAL A 314 -7.26 6.10 5.81
C VAL A 314 -5.91 6.55 6.35
N MET A 315 -5.49 5.99 7.47
CA MET A 315 -4.19 6.23 8.08
C MET A 315 -3.41 4.92 8.14
N VAL A 316 -2.12 4.94 7.80
CA VAL A 316 -1.22 3.77 7.88
C VAL A 316 0.17 4.18 8.37
N GLU A 317 0.84 3.27 9.08
CA GLU A 317 2.28 3.37 9.35
C GLU A 317 3.10 2.82 8.18
N ASP A 318 4.26 3.41 7.92
CA ASP A 318 5.25 2.86 6.99
C ASP A 318 6.68 3.20 7.41
N VAL A 319 7.58 2.23 7.29
CA VAL A 319 9.02 2.51 7.34
C VAL A 319 9.46 2.91 5.94
N PRO A 320 9.94 4.15 5.71
CA PRO A 320 10.30 4.63 4.38
C PRO A 320 11.28 3.70 3.66
N MET A 321 11.07 3.51 2.35
CA MET A 321 11.85 2.62 1.48
C MET A 321 11.75 1.12 1.82
N SER A 322 10.88 0.71 2.74
CA SER A 322 10.72 -0.71 3.11
C SER A 322 9.59 -1.43 2.34
N PHE A 323 8.65 -0.67 1.75
CA PHE A 323 7.39 -1.19 1.19
C PHE A 323 6.61 -2.02 2.22
N GLY A 324 6.61 -1.59 3.48
CA GLY A 324 5.84 -2.23 4.56
C GLY A 324 4.35 -1.99 4.42
N LEU A 325 3.99 -0.79 3.95
CA LEU A 325 2.62 -0.36 3.74
C LEU A 325 1.82 -1.25 2.76
N VAL A 326 2.50 -2.04 1.91
CA VAL A 326 1.89 -2.94 0.91
C VAL A 326 1.07 -4.06 1.56
N SER A 327 1.33 -4.44 2.81
CA SER A 327 0.49 -5.40 3.54
C SER A 327 -0.66 -4.77 4.31
N ILE A 328 -0.57 -3.47 4.64
CA ILE A 328 -1.53 -2.77 5.51
C ILE A 328 -2.56 -2.01 4.69
N LEU A 329 -2.10 -1.24 3.71
CA LEU A 329 -2.96 -0.35 2.93
C LEU A 329 -4.11 -1.06 2.18
N PRO A 330 -3.94 -2.27 1.61
CA PRO A 330 -5.05 -3.02 1.05
C PRO A 330 -6.15 -3.36 2.07
N HIS A 331 -5.79 -3.61 3.33
CA HIS A 331 -6.76 -3.86 4.39
C HIS A 331 -7.57 -2.58 4.68
N GLU A 332 -6.89 -1.47 4.95
CA GLU A 332 -7.53 -0.20 5.27
C GLU A 332 -8.38 0.35 4.12
N LEU A 333 -7.94 0.17 2.87
CA LEU A 333 -8.74 0.51 1.70
C LEU A 333 -9.94 -0.43 1.55
N GLY A 334 -9.85 -1.68 2.01
CA GLY A 334 -10.96 -2.63 2.08
C GLY A 334 -12.08 -2.11 2.99
N HIS A 335 -11.70 -1.68 4.20
CA HIS A 335 -12.60 -0.96 5.12
C HIS A 335 -13.18 0.29 4.48
N ALA A 336 -12.34 1.13 3.86
CA ALA A 336 -12.82 2.34 3.19
C ALA A 336 -13.78 2.06 2.01
N LEU A 337 -13.65 0.90 1.37
CA LEU A 337 -14.56 0.40 0.33
C LEU A 337 -15.75 -0.40 0.90
N GLY A 338 -15.87 -0.46 2.23
CA GLY A 338 -17.04 -0.97 2.92
C GLY A 338 -17.01 -2.45 3.25
N ALA A 339 -15.88 -3.13 3.13
CA ALA A 339 -15.71 -4.48 3.68
C ALA A 339 -15.41 -4.38 5.18
N PRO A 340 -16.23 -4.96 6.09
CA PRO A 340 -15.80 -5.18 7.46
C PRO A 340 -14.79 -6.34 7.52
N HIS A 341 -14.29 -6.66 8.71
CA HIS A 341 -13.47 -7.86 8.90
C HIS A 341 -14.22 -9.14 8.51
N ASP A 342 -13.48 -10.14 8.04
CA ASP A 342 -14.02 -11.44 7.69
C ASP A 342 -14.60 -12.15 8.92
N GLY A 343 -15.86 -12.58 8.82
CA GLY A 343 -16.65 -13.10 9.94
C GLY A 343 -17.72 -12.12 10.43
N GLU A 344 -17.62 -10.84 10.05
CA GLU A 344 -18.62 -9.83 10.34
C GLU A 344 -19.56 -9.61 9.15
N THR A 345 -20.71 -9.01 9.44
CA THR A 345 -21.72 -8.71 8.42
C THR A 345 -22.31 -7.33 8.61
N TYR A 346 -22.21 -6.50 7.58
CA TYR A 346 -22.76 -5.15 7.53
C TYR A 346 -23.74 -4.92 6.35
N THR A 347 -24.90 -4.32 6.61
CA THR A 347 -25.90 -4.06 5.56
C THR A 347 -25.77 -2.65 4.99
N TRP A 348 -25.12 -2.53 3.82
CA TRP A 348 -25.08 -1.28 3.05
C TRP A 348 -26.39 -0.97 2.34
N ASN A 349 -27.04 -2.02 1.86
CA ASN A 349 -28.15 -1.92 0.94
C ASN A 349 -29.07 -3.13 1.05
N ASN A 350 -30.35 -2.91 1.30
CA ASN A 350 -31.33 -3.99 1.42
C ASN A 350 -31.53 -4.78 0.11
N CYS A 351 -31.16 -4.21 -1.05
CA CYS A 351 -31.26 -4.87 -2.35
C CYS A 351 -30.06 -5.78 -2.69
N LEU A 352 -28.92 -5.58 -2.02
CA LEU A 352 -27.72 -6.41 -2.12
C LEU A 352 -27.31 -6.78 -0.69
N PRO A 353 -28.09 -7.64 -0.01
CA PRO A 353 -27.79 -8.03 1.35
C PRO A 353 -26.46 -8.79 1.38
N PRO A 354 -25.63 -8.57 2.40
CA PRO A 354 -24.39 -9.34 2.56
C PRO A 354 -24.70 -10.81 2.80
N ARG A 355 -23.72 -11.66 2.52
CA ARG A 355 -23.77 -13.06 2.94
C ARG A 355 -23.83 -13.17 4.46
N ASN A 356 -24.54 -14.19 4.93
CA ASN A 356 -24.67 -14.50 6.36
C ASN A 356 -23.71 -15.61 6.81
N ASP A 357 -22.90 -16.16 5.90
CA ASP A 357 -22.01 -17.30 6.12
C ASP A 357 -20.53 -16.92 5.96
N CYS A 358 -20.18 -15.68 6.30
CA CYS A 358 -18.81 -15.20 6.24
C CYS A 358 -17.95 -15.93 7.29
N SER A 359 -16.99 -16.72 6.80
CA SER A 359 -16.01 -17.40 7.65
C SER A 359 -14.80 -16.49 7.84
N LYS A 360 -14.35 -16.37 9.09
CA LYS A 360 -13.03 -15.82 9.41
C LYS A 360 -11.88 -16.77 9.06
N TYR A 361 -12.14 -18.06 8.86
CA TYR A 361 -11.11 -19.08 8.64
C TYR A 361 -11.15 -19.64 7.22
N SER A 362 -10.00 -19.58 6.55
CA SER A 362 -9.61 -20.55 5.53
C SER A 362 -8.45 -21.36 6.12
N GLU A 363 -8.49 -22.69 6.04
CA GLU A 363 -7.45 -23.56 6.60
C GLU A 363 -6.06 -23.29 5.99
N ASP A 364 -6.00 -22.67 4.81
CA ASP A 364 -4.78 -22.44 4.03
C ASP A 364 -4.52 -20.97 3.63
N ASP A 365 -5.43 -20.03 3.90
CA ASP A 365 -5.31 -18.63 3.43
C ASP A 365 -5.75 -17.61 4.48
N HIS A 366 -4.82 -16.81 4.99
CA HIS A 366 -5.17 -15.57 5.67
C HIS A 366 -5.69 -14.58 4.61
N PHE A 367 -6.97 -14.18 4.69
CA PHE A 367 -7.55 -13.17 3.81
C PHE A 367 -7.14 -11.77 4.26
N ILE A 368 -7.10 -10.82 3.32
CA ILE A 368 -6.70 -9.43 3.61
C ILE A 368 -7.52 -8.84 4.76
N MET A 369 -8.83 -9.11 4.84
CA MET A 369 -9.71 -8.58 5.90
C MET A 369 -9.80 -9.47 7.14
N HIS A 370 -8.84 -10.37 7.37
CA HIS A 370 -8.82 -11.18 8.60
C HIS A 370 -8.55 -10.29 9.83
N SER A 371 -9.40 -10.36 10.86
CA SER A 371 -9.43 -9.41 11.99
C SER A 371 -8.20 -9.37 12.90
N SER A 372 -7.33 -10.38 12.84
CA SER A 372 -6.21 -10.52 13.80
C SER A 372 -4.91 -11.03 13.16
N GLU A 373 -5.00 -11.50 11.92
CA GLU A 373 -3.88 -12.08 11.18
C GLU A 373 -4.11 -11.75 9.69
N PRO A 374 -4.07 -10.46 9.32
CA PRO A 374 -4.35 -10.04 7.96
C PRO A 374 -3.46 -10.76 6.94
N GLY A 375 -4.12 -11.23 5.90
CA GLY A 375 -3.46 -11.74 4.71
C GLY A 375 -2.83 -10.64 3.87
N ASN A 376 -1.98 -11.06 2.93
CA ASN A 376 -1.36 -10.14 1.97
C ASN A 376 -1.58 -10.57 0.51
N GLY A 377 -2.51 -11.51 0.29
CA GLY A 377 -2.73 -12.15 -1.02
C GLY A 377 -4.06 -11.76 -1.65
N LYS A 378 -5.17 -12.15 -1.02
CA LYS A 378 -6.51 -12.04 -1.62
C LYS A 378 -7.58 -11.67 -0.59
N PHE A 379 -8.66 -11.06 -1.09
CA PHE A 379 -9.89 -10.83 -0.35
C PHE A 379 -10.77 -12.08 -0.33
N SER A 380 -11.56 -12.24 0.73
CA SER A 380 -12.60 -13.25 0.76
C SER A 380 -13.74 -12.88 -0.20
N ASN A 381 -14.61 -13.84 -0.52
CA ASN A 381 -15.83 -13.53 -1.27
C ASN A 381 -16.78 -12.62 -0.50
N CYS A 382 -16.79 -12.69 0.84
CA CYS A 382 -17.59 -11.80 1.66
C CYS A 382 -17.10 -10.36 1.58
N SER A 383 -15.80 -10.12 1.70
CA SER A 383 -15.24 -8.76 1.56
C SER A 383 -15.57 -8.18 0.19
N LYS A 384 -15.42 -8.98 -0.89
CA LYS A 384 -15.77 -8.55 -2.26
C LYS A 384 -17.24 -8.19 -2.42
N GLU A 385 -18.15 -8.99 -1.89
CA GLU A 385 -19.60 -8.71 -1.94
C GLU A 385 -19.98 -7.47 -1.12
N HIS A 386 -19.35 -7.25 0.04
CA HIS A 386 -19.51 -6.03 0.82
C HIS A 386 -19.05 -4.79 0.05
N MET A 387 -17.88 -4.85 -0.61
CA MET A 387 -17.39 -3.77 -1.45
C MET A 387 -18.36 -3.47 -2.59
N THR A 388 -18.84 -4.48 -3.31
CA THR A 388 -19.86 -4.30 -4.37
C THR A 388 -21.14 -3.66 -3.82
N ALA A 389 -21.62 -4.13 -2.66
CA ALA A 389 -22.83 -3.58 -2.04
C ALA A 389 -22.65 -2.11 -1.65
N PHE A 390 -21.52 -1.75 -1.03
CA PHE A 390 -21.18 -0.36 -0.70
C PHE A 390 -21.09 0.51 -1.95
N ILE A 391 -20.32 0.09 -2.96
CA ILE A 391 -20.12 0.83 -4.21
C ILE A 391 -21.46 1.11 -4.91
N SER A 392 -22.41 0.17 -4.84
CA SER A 392 -23.76 0.35 -5.41
C SER A 392 -24.55 1.51 -4.81
N THR A 393 -24.17 1.98 -3.60
CA THR A 393 -24.80 3.10 -2.90
C THR A 393 -24.16 4.45 -3.21
N LEU A 394 -22.95 4.45 -3.79
CA LEU A 394 -22.19 5.65 -4.06
C LEU A 394 -22.91 6.58 -5.05
N SER A 395 -22.70 7.88 -4.87
CA SER A 395 -23.24 8.89 -5.77
C SER A 395 -22.54 8.84 -7.13
N THR A 396 -23.24 9.18 -8.22
CA THR A 396 -22.65 9.24 -9.57
C THR A 396 -21.49 10.23 -9.72
N SER A 397 -21.34 11.18 -8.78
CA SER A 397 -20.17 12.07 -8.74
C SER A 397 -18.89 11.36 -8.31
N CYS A 398 -18.98 10.28 -7.54
CA CYS A 398 -17.84 9.45 -7.15
C CYS A 398 -17.24 8.70 -8.35
N PHE A 399 -18.04 8.42 -9.38
CA PHE A 399 -17.60 7.71 -10.58
C PHE A 399 -17.01 8.64 -11.66
N LYS A 400 -16.90 9.94 -11.37
CA LYS A 400 -16.34 10.92 -12.30
C LYS A 400 -14.94 11.28 -11.83
N LEU A 401 -13.95 10.99 -12.68
CA LEU A 401 -12.58 11.44 -12.46
C LEU A 401 -12.55 12.97 -12.29
N LYS A 402 -11.92 13.44 -11.22
CA LYS A 402 -11.70 14.86 -10.90
C LYS A 402 -10.46 15.37 -11.62
N THR A 403 -9.47 14.49 -11.86
CA THR A 403 -8.26 14.82 -12.61
C THR A 403 -8.56 15.07 -14.09
N LYS A 404 -7.90 16.08 -14.66
CA LYS A 404 -7.91 16.32 -16.11
C LYS A 404 -6.83 15.43 -16.74
N GLN A 405 -7.23 14.45 -17.53
CA GLN A 405 -6.30 13.74 -18.42
C GLN A 405 -5.87 14.68 -19.55
N ASN A 406 -4.55 14.84 -19.74
CA ASN A 406 -4.00 15.69 -20.79
C ASN A 406 -3.93 14.89 -22.09
N CYS A 407 -5.04 14.85 -22.83
CA CYS A 407 -5.04 14.31 -24.19
C CYS A 407 -4.42 15.33 -25.17
N THR A 408 -3.10 15.52 -25.14
CA THR A 408 -2.38 16.36 -26.12
C THR A 408 -1.66 15.54 -27.20
N THR A 409 -2.38 15.37 -28.31
CA THR A 409 -1.97 15.40 -29.74
C THR A 409 -1.26 14.21 -30.43
N GLU A 410 -1.94 13.77 -31.51
CA GLU A 410 -1.49 13.07 -32.73
C GLU A 410 -1.22 11.54 -32.71
N GLU A 411 -2.25 10.75 -32.40
CA GLU A 411 -2.55 9.58 -33.26
C GLU A 411 -4.02 9.61 -33.70
N LYS A 412 -4.19 9.71 -35.02
CA LYS A 412 -5.49 9.82 -35.67
C LYS A 412 -6.29 8.53 -35.50
N LYS A 413 -7.50 8.67 -34.95
CA LYS A 413 -8.70 7.89 -35.27
C LYS A 413 -8.47 6.38 -35.45
N THR A 414 -8.21 5.67 -34.36
CA THR A 414 -8.85 4.40 -33.98
C THR A 414 -8.07 3.86 -32.80
N THR A 415 -8.50 4.17 -31.58
CA THR A 415 -8.51 3.32 -30.37
C THR A 415 -9.00 4.24 -29.25
N ARG A 416 -10.06 3.81 -28.57
CA ARG A 416 -10.52 4.45 -27.33
C ARG A 416 -9.35 4.47 -26.35
N CYS A 417 -9.15 5.55 -25.59
CA CYS A 417 -8.47 5.47 -24.30
C CYS A 417 -9.18 4.42 -23.45
N PHE A 418 -8.66 3.20 -23.47
CA PHE A 418 -9.12 2.07 -22.68
C PHE A 418 -7.89 1.23 -22.38
N CYS A 419 -7.72 0.93 -21.10
CA CYS A 419 -6.94 -0.21 -20.65
C CYS A 419 -7.55 -1.46 -21.30
N GLU A 420 -6.97 -1.95 -22.39
CA GLU A 420 -7.12 -3.35 -22.77
C GLU A 420 -5.89 -4.10 -22.24
N PHE A 421 -6.01 -4.70 -21.06
CA PHE A 421 -5.15 -5.81 -20.65
C PHE A 421 -5.97 -7.10 -20.67
N ASN A 422 -5.51 -8.02 -21.54
CA ASN A 422 -5.77 -9.47 -21.61
C ASN A 422 -7.22 -10.00 -21.64
N LYS A 423 -7.68 -10.35 -22.84
CA LYS A 423 -8.57 -11.51 -23.08
C LYS A 423 -7.78 -12.67 -23.69
N HIS A 424 -7.20 -13.52 -22.86
CA HIS A 424 -6.81 -14.87 -23.26
C HIS A 424 -7.35 -15.88 -22.25
N LEU A 425 -8.58 -16.33 -22.49
CA LEU A 425 -9.06 -17.63 -21.98
C LEU A 425 -8.74 -18.68 -23.06
N PRO A 426 -8.05 -19.78 -22.75
CA PRO A 426 -7.90 -20.88 -23.70
C PRO A 426 -9.25 -21.60 -23.86
N ASN A 427 -9.71 -21.72 -25.10
CA ASN A 427 -10.83 -22.58 -25.45
C ASN A 427 -10.47 -24.04 -25.11
N SER A 428 -11.23 -24.64 -24.21
CA SER A 428 -11.32 -26.09 -24.03
C SER A 428 -11.95 -26.74 -25.27
N PRO A 429 -11.31 -27.73 -25.92
CA PRO A 429 -11.97 -28.51 -26.97
C PRO A 429 -12.85 -29.61 -26.35
N SER A 430 -13.93 -29.91 -27.05
CA SER A 430 -14.74 -31.12 -26.88
C SER A 430 -14.16 -32.28 -27.69
#